data_AF-A0A838MI95-F1
#
_entry.id   AF-A0A838MI95-F1
#
_cell.length_a   1.000
_cell.length_b   1.000
_cell.length_c   1.000
_cell.angle_alpha   90.00
_cell.angle_beta   90.00
_cell.angle_gamma   90.00
#
_symmetry.space_group_name_H-M   'P 1'
#
loop_
_entity.id
_entity.type
_entity.pdbx_description
1 polymer ?
#
loop_
_entity_poly.entity_id
_entity_poly.type
_entity_poly.pdbx_seq_one_letter_code
_entity_poly.pdbx_strand_id
1 'polypeptide(L)'
;MKKHLTIAGIGIVVLVLAFFTWQHFTQTPSQPHVIQDTKSNIAGNYLGSDYKGNYVWGGAMNLAWNELNENILKEKLQLNTDDKIALEMASKLNNAPFSKSDLDEESYYIKSGYGQSTVDEINRESKKKFPSKSFGDLEMNLAPRDIISYAYFLKEVEYETKFEKDTALFNGQKVKGFIADNKAQRENVKIIKYENDDKFIIKLQLKDKSDELILAKGYDMKNPQDIVNEINTNNKQYLSTIGESDRFKAPKLHLDHHRDYVELINKYLANKGFETYFIAQMFENIKFDMDEKGARVENEAVIVKTESAMMEPEKPKNFILDKPYWVVMKRADSQNPYFILGVNNVELMEVE
;
A
#
# COMPACT_ATOMS: atom_id res chain seq x y z
N MET A 1 -43.81 -16.08 51.60
CA MET A 1 -42.83 -14.96 51.51
C MET A 1 -42.01 -15.15 50.24
N LYS A 2 -42.11 -14.26 49.25
CA LYS A 2 -41.27 -14.32 48.04
C LYS A 2 -39.90 -13.70 48.35
N LYS A 3 -38.80 -14.44 48.18
CA LYS A 3 -37.46 -13.87 48.13
C LYS A 3 -37.10 -13.63 46.66
N HIS A 4 -36.87 -12.37 46.29
CA HIS A 4 -36.23 -12.06 45.01
C HIS A 4 -34.74 -12.37 45.12
N LEU A 5 -34.22 -13.17 44.19
CA LEU A 5 -32.79 -13.42 44.05
C LEU A 5 -32.30 -12.63 42.83
N THR A 6 -31.62 -11.51 43.08
CA THR A 6 -31.07 -10.66 42.03
C THR A 6 -29.79 -11.31 41.50
N ILE A 7 -29.84 -11.96 40.34
CA ILE A 7 -28.65 -12.48 39.67
C ILE A 7 -27.97 -11.31 38.94
N ALA A 8 -26.88 -10.80 39.52
CA ALA A 8 -26.00 -9.87 38.84
C ALA A 8 -25.20 -10.63 37.78
N GLY A 9 -25.52 -10.41 36.50
CA GLY A 9 -24.77 -10.97 35.39
C GLY A 9 -23.41 -10.30 35.26
N ILE A 10 -22.35 -10.97 35.74
CA ILE A 10 -20.97 -10.57 35.45
C ILE A 10 -20.69 -10.92 33.98
N GLY A 11 -20.67 -9.90 33.12
CA GLY A 11 -20.28 -10.05 31.72
C GLY A 11 -18.79 -10.38 31.62
N ILE A 12 -18.47 -11.66 31.46
CA ILE A 12 -17.12 -12.10 31.13
C ILE A 12 -16.87 -11.75 29.66
N VAL A 13 -16.17 -10.65 29.40
CA VAL A 13 -15.60 -10.35 28.08
C VAL A 13 -14.46 -11.35 27.83
N VAL A 14 -14.79 -12.48 27.22
CA VAL A 14 -13.79 -13.41 26.71
C VAL A 14 -13.18 -12.78 25.46
N LEU A 15 -12.03 -12.12 25.63
CA LEU A 15 -11.13 -11.77 24.53
C LEU A 15 -10.61 -13.07 23.92
N VAL A 16 -11.30 -13.57 22.89
CA VAL A 16 -10.84 -14.70 22.10
C VAL A 16 -9.67 -14.23 21.22
N LEU A 17 -8.46 -14.33 21.77
CA LEU A 17 -7.21 -14.22 21.00
C LEU A 17 -7.13 -15.41 20.04
N ALA A 18 -7.73 -15.25 18.86
CA ALA A 18 -7.69 -16.24 17.79
C ALA A 18 -6.31 -16.24 17.13
N PHE A 19 -5.39 -17.03 17.67
CA PHE A 19 -4.13 -17.39 17.00
C PHE A 19 -4.46 -18.11 15.68
N PHE A 20 -4.22 -17.45 14.55
CA PHE A 20 -4.24 -18.08 13.23
C PHE A 20 -2.84 -18.08 12.61
N THR A 21 -2.35 -19.28 12.29
CA THR A 21 -1.03 -19.49 11.67
C THR A 21 -1.08 -19.23 10.17
N TRP A 22 -0.70 -18.04 9.74
CA TRP A 22 -0.46 -17.73 8.32
C TRP A 22 0.90 -18.29 7.90
N GLN A 23 0.94 -19.44 7.23
CA GLN A 23 2.20 -20.15 6.89
C GLN A 23 3.09 -19.50 5.82
N HIS A 24 2.78 -18.27 5.38
CA HIS A 24 3.47 -17.59 4.28
C HIS A 24 4.07 -16.21 4.59
N PHE A 25 3.76 -15.60 5.75
CA PHE A 25 4.58 -14.50 6.28
C PHE A 25 5.57 -15.07 7.29
N THR A 26 6.61 -15.72 6.77
CA THR A 26 7.79 -16.02 7.61
C THR A 26 8.40 -14.70 8.05
N GLN A 27 8.79 -14.60 9.34
CA GLN A 27 9.66 -13.52 9.76
C GLN A 27 10.94 -13.63 8.93
N THR A 28 11.17 -12.65 8.05
CA THR A 28 12.43 -12.53 7.33
C THR A 28 13.47 -12.11 8.37
N PRO A 29 14.50 -12.94 8.67
CA PRO A 29 15.57 -12.52 9.54
C PRO A 29 16.20 -11.28 8.94
N SER A 30 16.50 -10.30 9.78
CA SER A 30 17.42 -9.23 9.41
C SER A 30 18.73 -9.88 8.93
N GLN A 31 19.23 -9.36 7.81
CA GLN A 31 20.52 -9.73 7.23
C GLN A 31 21.38 -8.47 7.24
N PRO A 32 22.72 -8.58 7.33
CA PRO A 32 23.60 -7.46 7.05
C PRO A 32 23.25 -6.86 5.69
N HIS A 33 22.84 -5.59 5.67
CA HIS A 33 22.31 -4.96 4.47
C HIS A 33 23.41 -4.79 3.42
N VAL A 34 23.25 -5.50 2.29
CA VAL A 34 24.13 -5.44 1.11
C VAL A 34 23.40 -4.66 0.02
N ILE A 35 24.01 -3.54 -0.40
CA ILE A 35 23.44 -2.62 -1.40
C ILE A 35 23.23 -3.35 -2.74
N GLN A 36 22.01 -3.27 -3.28
CA GLN A 36 21.61 -3.82 -4.58
C GLN A 36 21.44 -2.71 -5.62
N ASP A 37 21.79 -2.96 -6.89
CA ASP A 37 21.64 -1.96 -7.95
C ASP A 37 20.17 -1.83 -8.41
N THR A 38 19.39 -1.04 -7.67
CA THR A 38 17.94 -0.84 -7.86
C THR A 38 17.59 0.56 -8.38
N LYS A 39 18.39 1.08 -9.33
CA LYS A 39 18.25 2.43 -9.91
C LYS A 39 16.82 2.76 -10.36
N SER A 40 16.37 3.95 -10.01
CA SER A 40 15.03 4.44 -10.29
C SER A 40 14.86 4.94 -11.73
N ASN A 41 13.68 4.68 -12.32
CA ASN A 41 13.20 5.45 -13.46
C ASN A 41 12.38 6.63 -12.94
N ILE A 42 12.91 7.84 -13.08
CA ILE A 42 12.43 9.02 -12.35
C ILE A 42 11.27 9.71 -13.08
N ALA A 43 10.08 9.10 -13.02
CA ALA A 43 8.86 9.63 -13.62
C ALA A 43 7.81 10.02 -12.56
N GLY A 44 7.19 11.20 -12.73
CA GLY A 44 6.20 11.74 -11.80
C GLY A 44 6.78 12.20 -10.44
N ASN A 45 5.88 12.45 -9.48
CA ASN A 45 6.21 12.89 -8.11
C ASN A 45 6.31 11.73 -7.11
N TYR A 46 5.79 10.55 -7.46
CA TYR A 46 5.91 9.32 -6.68
C TYR A 46 7.21 8.64 -7.08
N LEU A 47 8.27 8.79 -6.27
CA LEU A 47 9.62 8.32 -6.57
C LEU A 47 9.76 6.81 -6.33
N GLY A 48 9.10 6.01 -7.18
CA GLY A 48 9.12 4.55 -7.13
C GLY A 48 10.40 3.92 -7.69
N SER A 49 10.35 2.61 -7.84
CA SER A 49 11.40 1.77 -8.44
C SER A 49 10.78 0.76 -9.40
N ASP A 50 11.60 0.23 -10.31
CA ASP A 50 11.23 -0.98 -11.07
C ASP A 50 11.60 -2.21 -10.24
N TYR A 51 10.67 -3.15 -10.14
CA TYR A 51 10.89 -4.47 -9.59
C TYR A 51 10.38 -5.52 -10.57
N LYS A 52 11.32 -6.25 -11.18
CA LYS A 52 11.05 -7.26 -12.21
C LYS A 52 10.17 -6.74 -13.37
N GLY A 53 10.33 -5.49 -13.79
CA GLY A 53 9.52 -4.85 -14.83
C GLY A 53 8.19 -4.24 -14.36
N ASN A 54 7.91 -4.23 -13.05
CA ASN A 54 6.70 -3.66 -12.45
C ASN A 54 7.07 -2.42 -11.64
N TYR A 55 6.26 -1.36 -11.70
CA TYR A 55 6.50 -0.15 -10.91
C TYR A 55 6.05 -0.34 -9.46
N VAL A 56 6.88 0.01 -8.47
CA VAL A 56 6.54 -0.06 -7.04
C VAL A 56 6.85 1.26 -6.33
N TRP A 57 5.89 1.78 -5.57
CA TRP A 57 6.10 2.89 -4.64
C TRP A 57 5.23 2.76 -3.38
N GLY A 58 5.81 3.10 -2.22
CA GLY A 58 5.10 3.25 -0.96
C GLY A 58 5.57 4.49 -0.20
N GLY A 59 4.69 5.08 0.60
CA GLY A 59 4.94 6.37 1.27
C GLY A 59 5.96 6.36 2.42
N ALA A 60 6.48 5.20 2.83
CA ALA A 60 7.30 5.06 4.04
C ALA A 60 8.59 5.89 3.97
N MET A 61 9.30 5.86 2.85
CA MET A 61 10.53 6.65 2.69
C MET A 61 10.24 8.16 2.74
N ASN A 62 9.09 8.61 2.22
CA ASN A 62 8.68 10.01 2.32
C ASN A 62 8.44 10.45 3.77
N LEU A 63 7.86 9.58 4.61
CA LEU A 63 7.70 9.85 6.04
C LEU A 63 9.06 9.95 6.75
N ALA A 64 9.98 9.01 6.50
CA ALA A 64 11.32 9.02 7.09
C ALA A 64 12.16 10.23 6.64
N TRP A 65 12.02 10.64 5.38
CA TRP A 65 12.69 11.84 4.84
C TRP A 65 12.15 13.13 5.46
N ASN A 66 10.82 13.25 5.56
CA ASN A 66 10.19 14.42 6.21
C ASN A 66 10.53 14.49 7.69
N GLU A 67 10.56 13.36 8.40
CA GLU A 67 11.02 13.26 9.79
C GLU A 67 12.48 13.73 9.96
N LEU A 68 13.39 13.32 9.08
CA LEU A 68 14.79 13.78 9.10
C LEU A 68 14.88 15.30 8.94
N ASN A 69 14.12 15.86 7.99
CA ASN A 69 14.05 17.30 7.74
C ASN A 69 13.44 18.07 8.94
N GLU A 70 12.28 17.62 9.44
CA GLU A 70 11.51 18.28 10.51
C GLU A 70 12.21 18.18 11.87
N ASN A 71 12.83 17.04 12.19
CA ASN A 71 13.28 16.73 13.54
C ASN A 71 14.80 16.77 13.75
N ILE A 72 15.61 16.49 12.73
CA ILE A 72 17.08 16.55 12.84
C ILE A 72 17.67 17.78 12.15
N LEU A 73 17.42 17.97 10.85
CA LEU A 73 18.06 19.02 10.05
C LEU A 73 17.45 20.41 10.30
N LYS A 74 16.16 20.48 10.65
CA LYS A 74 15.35 21.71 10.80
C LYS A 74 15.20 22.54 9.51
N GLU A 75 15.50 21.92 8.38
CA GLU A 75 15.30 22.44 7.02
C GLU A 75 15.22 21.26 6.03
N LYS A 76 15.00 21.56 4.74
CA LYS A 76 15.03 20.53 3.69
C LYS A 76 16.46 20.02 3.48
N LEU A 77 16.61 18.70 3.33
CA LEU A 77 17.91 18.07 3.05
C LEU A 77 18.50 18.59 1.74
N GLN A 78 19.76 19.01 1.78
CA GLN A 78 20.54 19.49 0.65
C GLN A 78 21.75 18.57 0.46
N LEU A 79 22.13 18.26 -0.78
CA LEU A 79 23.28 17.40 -1.09
C LEU A 79 24.46 18.22 -1.59
N ASN A 80 25.66 17.88 -1.12
CA ASN A 80 26.92 18.39 -1.63
C ASN A 80 27.43 17.48 -2.77
N THR A 81 26.78 17.57 -3.94
CA THR A 81 27.13 16.79 -5.13
C THR A 81 26.64 17.44 -6.42
N ASP A 82 27.38 17.28 -7.52
CA ASP A 82 26.95 17.66 -8.88
C ASP A 82 26.13 16.56 -9.59
N ASP A 83 25.87 15.45 -8.90
CA ASP A 83 25.08 14.33 -9.44
C ASP A 83 23.60 14.76 -9.61
N LYS A 84 23.24 15.04 -10.86
CA LYS A 84 21.90 15.50 -11.24
C LYS A 84 20.79 14.54 -10.83
N ILE A 85 21.05 13.23 -10.83
CA ILE A 85 20.05 12.22 -10.48
C ILE A 85 19.79 12.27 -8.97
N ALA A 86 20.87 12.31 -8.17
CA ALA A 86 20.78 12.49 -6.72
C ALA A 86 20.08 13.80 -6.33
N LEU A 87 20.42 14.90 -6.99
CA LEU A 87 19.79 16.22 -6.79
C LEU A 87 18.30 16.21 -7.17
N GLU A 88 17.91 15.56 -8.27
CA GLU A 88 16.50 15.44 -8.65
C GLU A 88 15.73 14.59 -7.63
N MET A 89 16.29 13.45 -7.18
CA MET A 89 15.66 12.59 -6.18
C MET A 89 15.48 13.30 -4.84
N ALA A 90 16.51 14.00 -4.35
CA ALA A 90 16.42 14.83 -3.15
C ALA A 90 15.37 15.94 -3.31
N SER A 91 15.30 16.59 -4.48
CA SER A 91 14.27 17.58 -4.79
C SER A 91 12.85 16.99 -4.77
N LYS A 92 12.64 15.80 -5.34
CA LYS A 92 11.33 15.11 -5.32
C LYS A 92 10.92 14.68 -3.91
N LEU A 93 11.83 14.11 -3.12
CA LEU A 93 11.57 13.74 -1.72
C LEU A 93 11.24 14.98 -0.87
N ASN A 94 11.96 16.10 -1.07
CA ASN A 94 11.72 17.39 -0.43
C ASN A 94 10.42 18.10 -0.85
N ASN A 95 9.73 17.63 -1.89
CA ASN A 95 8.50 18.24 -2.43
C ASN A 95 7.43 17.17 -2.71
N ALA A 96 7.48 16.05 -2.00
CA ALA A 96 6.55 14.94 -2.21
C ALA A 96 5.11 15.37 -1.86
N PRO A 97 4.11 14.97 -2.67
CA PRO A 97 2.71 15.33 -2.40
C PRO A 97 2.15 14.60 -1.19
N PHE A 98 2.64 13.37 -0.93
CA PHE A 98 2.25 12.53 0.19
C PHE A 98 2.94 12.92 1.50
N SER A 99 2.19 12.98 2.60
CA SER A 99 2.72 13.22 3.95
C SER A 99 1.96 12.43 5.03
N LYS A 100 2.33 12.62 6.31
CA LYS A 100 1.62 12.04 7.46
C LYS A 100 0.13 12.41 7.54
N SER A 101 -0.32 13.48 6.86
CA SER A 101 -1.75 13.83 6.74
C SER A 101 -2.56 12.86 5.88
N ASP A 102 -1.90 12.02 5.07
CA ASP A 102 -2.53 11.09 4.12
C ASP A 102 -2.67 9.67 4.70
N LEU A 103 -2.34 9.52 5.99
CA LEU A 103 -2.56 8.33 6.82
C LEU A 103 -3.24 8.75 8.13
N ASP A 104 -3.95 7.84 8.77
CA ASP A 104 -4.27 7.95 10.20
C ASP A 104 -3.02 7.75 11.06
N GLU A 105 -3.01 8.38 12.24
CA GLU A 105 -1.90 8.27 13.20
C GLU A 105 -1.72 6.84 13.72
N GLU A 106 -2.73 5.96 13.63
CA GLU A 106 -2.65 4.57 14.11
C GLU A 106 -1.86 3.70 13.14
N SER A 107 -2.00 3.90 11.83
CA SER A 107 -1.37 3.09 10.77
C SER A 107 0.13 3.30 10.59
N TYR A 108 0.77 4.32 11.20
CA TYR A 108 2.21 4.55 11.05
C TYR A 108 3.00 4.68 12.36
N TYR A 109 4.30 4.41 12.31
CA TYR A 109 5.29 4.78 13.31
C TYR A 109 6.45 5.51 12.61
N ILE A 110 6.87 6.64 13.16
CA ILE A 110 7.92 7.51 12.63
C ILE A 110 8.80 7.91 13.80
N LYS A 111 10.13 7.86 13.63
CA LYS A 111 11.09 8.37 14.62
C LYS A 111 12.46 8.65 14.00
N SER A 112 13.06 9.78 14.37
CA SER A 112 14.48 10.05 14.16
C SER A 112 15.23 10.27 15.48
N GLY A 113 16.56 10.21 15.41
CA GLY A 113 17.43 10.44 16.55
C GLY A 113 18.89 10.06 16.25
N TYR A 114 19.69 10.05 17.32
CA TYR A 114 21.13 9.79 17.26
C TYR A 114 21.49 8.47 17.94
N GLY A 115 22.46 7.74 17.37
CA GLY A 115 23.10 6.57 17.95
C GLY A 115 22.20 5.37 18.26
N GLN A 116 22.82 4.35 18.85
CA GLN A 116 22.18 3.04 19.08
C GLN A 116 20.87 3.10 19.88
N SER A 117 20.77 3.98 20.88
CA SER A 117 19.56 4.12 21.68
C SER A 117 18.33 4.42 20.84
N THR A 118 18.47 5.15 19.73
CA THR A 118 17.36 5.43 18.83
C THR A 118 16.90 4.17 18.09
N VAL A 119 17.83 3.30 17.67
CA VAL A 119 17.53 2.00 17.04
C VAL A 119 16.79 1.08 18.00
N ASP A 120 17.26 1.00 19.26
CA ASP A 120 16.64 0.19 20.30
C ASP A 120 15.21 0.68 20.64
N GLU A 121 15.00 2.00 20.63
CA GLU A 121 13.69 2.61 20.77
C GLU A 121 12.77 2.31 19.58
N ILE A 122 13.26 2.44 18.34
CA ILE A 122 12.52 2.12 17.11
C ILE A 122 12.06 0.65 17.12
N ASN A 123 12.96 -0.28 17.45
CA ASN A 123 12.64 -1.71 17.50
C ASN A 123 11.57 -2.00 18.54
N ARG A 124 11.74 -1.49 19.76
CA ARG A 124 10.79 -1.68 20.87
C ARG A 124 9.42 -1.05 20.59
N GLU A 125 9.38 0.18 20.09
CA GLU A 125 8.15 0.95 19.92
C GLU A 125 7.37 0.53 18.67
N SER A 126 8.04 0.30 17.53
CA SER A 126 7.37 -0.19 16.32
C SER A 126 6.76 -1.58 16.53
N LYS A 127 7.46 -2.50 17.20
CA LYS A 127 6.97 -3.84 17.55
C LYS A 127 5.82 -3.82 18.56
N LYS A 128 5.84 -2.87 19.51
CA LYS A 128 4.72 -2.65 20.44
C LYS A 128 3.48 -2.09 19.72
N LYS A 129 3.67 -1.18 18.76
CA LYS A 129 2.57 -0.58 17.99
C LYS A 129 1.99 -1.53 16.94
N PHE A 130 2.82 -2.37 16.32
CA PHE A 130 2.44 -3.32 15.30
C PHE A 130 2.87 -4.76 15.68
N PRO A 131 2.10 -5.46 16.53
CA PRO A 131 2.42 -6.84 16.91
C PRO A 131 2.40 -7.83 15.74
N SER A 132 1.70 -7.52 14.65
CA SER A 132 1.64 -8.28 13.39
C SER A 132 2.78 -7.98 12.41
N LYS A 133 3.69 -7.04 12.72
CA LYS A 133 4.82 -6.65 11.86
C LYS A 133 5.64 -7.88 11.43
N SER A 134 5.73 -8.10 10.12
CA SER A 134 6.44 -9.24 9.52
C SER A 134 7.95 -9.02 9.36
N PHE A 135 8.40 -7.77 9.26
CA PHE A 135 9.82 -7.43 9.25
C PHE A 135 10.45 -7.54 10.65
N GLY A 136 11.68 -8.06 10.69
CA GLY A 136 12.48 -8.17 11.91
C GLY A 136 12.84 -6.82 12.56
N ASP A 137 13.63 -6.93 13.63
CA ASP A 137 14.21 -5.78 14.32
C ASP A 137 15.40 -5.25 13.48
N LEU A 138 15.68 -3.95 13.54
CA LEU A 138 16.81 -3.32 12.83
C LEU A 138 18.14 -3.79 13.41
N GLU A 139 18.96 -4.46 12.58
CA GLU A 139 20.32 -4.89 12.91
C GLU A 139 21.36 -3.85 12.47
N MET A 140 21.40 -2.72 13.19
CA MET A 140 22.30 -1.61 12.91
C MET A 140 23.15 -1.32 14.15
N ASN A 141 24.43 -0.97 13.94
CA ASN A 141 25.34 -0.52 14.99
C ASN A 141 25.71 0.94 14.74
N LEU A 142 25.10 1.87 15.49
CA LEU A 142 25.27 3.31 15.31
C LEU A 142 26.13 3.94 16.41
N ALA A 143 27.17 4.67 16.02
CA ALA A 143 27.97 5.47 16.94
C ALA A 143 27.14 6.64 17.50
N PRO A 144 27.51 7.23 18.66
CA PRO A 144 26.67 8.22 19.36
C PRO A 144 26.33 9.50 18.59
N ARG A 145 26.98 9.75 17.45
CA ARG A 145 26.73 10.90 16.57
C ARG A 145 26.06 10.53 15.25
N ASP A 146 25.95 9.25 14.93
CA ASP A 146 25.30 8.79 13.71
C ASP A 146 23.79 9.04 13.81
N ILE A 147 23.15 9.33 12.69
CA ILE A 147 21.72 9.68 12.63
C ILE A 147 20.95 8.52 12.02
N ILE A 148 19.79 8.22 12.58
CA ILE A 148 18.76 7.40 11.93
C ILE A 148 17.47 8.22 11.83
N SER A 149 16.78 8.06 10.70
CA SER A 149 15.37 8.41 10.57
C SER A 149 14.64 7.21 9.99
N TYR A 150 13.58 6.79 10.66
CA TYR A 150 12.83 5.57 10.36
C TYR A 150 11.35 5.89 10.27
N ALA A 151 10.69 5.25 9.30
CA ALA A 151 9.25 5.18 9.25
C ALA A 151 8.81 3.77 8.84
N TYR A 152 7.66 3.38 9.36
CA TYR A 152 6.95 2.16 9.02
C TYR A 152 5.46 2.46 9.03
N PHE A 153 4.73 1.93 8.05
CA PHE A 153 3.27 1.92 8.11
C PHE A 153 2.75 0.52 7.80
N LEU A 154 1.58 0.20 8.33
CA LEU A 154 0.86 -1.04 8.09
C LEU A 154 -0.59 -0.71 7.76
N LYS A 155 -1.07 -1.23 6.64
CA LYS A 155 -2.46 -1.13 6.20
C LYS A 155 -2.94 -2.51 5.78
N GLU A 156 -3.92 -3.03 6.52
CA GLU A 156 -4.53 -4.34 6.28
C GLU A 156 -6.03 -4.11 6.01
N VAL A 157 -6.50 -4.36 4.78
CA VAL A 157 -7.87 -4.01 4.36
C VAL A 157 -8.63 -5.20 3.78
N GLU A 158 -9.83 -5.45 4.30
CA GLU A 158 -10.73 -6.50 3.81
C GLU A 158 -11.71 -5.98 2.77
N TYR A 159 -12.07 -6.81 1.80
CA TYR A 159 -13.28 -6.57 1.02
C TYR A 159 -14.54 -6.68 1.88
N GLU A 160 -15.54 -5.86 1.60
CA GLU A 160 -16.86 -5.96 2.21
C GLU A 160 -17.55 -7.28 1.87
N THR A 161 -17.44 -7.74 0.61
CA THR A 161 -17.79 -9.11 0.21
C THR A 161 -16.59 -9.81 -0.44
N LYS A 162 -16.23 -11.00 0.07
CA LYS A 162 -15.17 -11.85 -0.48
C LYS A 162 -15.53 -12.35 -1.89
N PHE A 163 -14.56 -12.31 -2.79
CA PHE A 163 -14.67 -12.83 -4.16
C PHE A 163 -14.49 -14.36 -4.19
N GLU A 164 -14.83 -14.98 -5.32
CA GLU A 164 -14.62 -16.41 -5.55
C GLU A 164 -13.27 -16.64 -6.25
N LYS A 165 -12.60 -17.76 -5.97
CA LYS A 165 -11.32 -18.10 -6.62
C LYS A 165 -11.55 -18.59 -8.05
N ASP A 166 -10.71 -18.19 -8.98
CA ASP A 166 -10.77 -18.62 -10.38
C ASP A 166 -9.39 -18.51 -11.06
N THR A 167 -9.25 -19.04 -12.27
CA THR A 167 -8.13 -18.75 -13.17
C THR A 167 -8.31 -17.38 -13.81
N ALA A 168 -7.30 -16.51 -13.72
CA ALA A 168 -7.18 -15.33 -14.55
C ALA A 168 -6.29 -15.59 -15.78
N LEU A 169 -6.48 -14.79 -16.83
CA LEU A 169 -5.53 -14.68 -17.93
C LEU A 169 -4.88 -13.31 -17.84
N PHE A 170 -3.54 -13.25 -17.90
CA PHE A 170 -2.79 -12.00 -17.94
C PHE A 170 -1.76 -12.03 -19.05
N ASN A 171 -1.85 -11.09 -20.00
CA ASN A 171 -1.07 -11.07 -21.25
C ASN A 171 -1.08 -12.45 -21.98
N GLY A 172 -2.20 -13.18 -21.89
CA GLY A 172 -2.39 -14.52 -22.47
C GLY A 172 -1.89 -15.70 -21.62
N GLN A 173 -1.24 -15.47 -20.48
CA GLN A 173 -0.79 -16.53 -19.58
C GLN A 173 -1.83 -16.82 -18.49
N LYS A 174 -1.97 -18.09 -18.09
CA LYS A 174 -2.84 -18.47 -16.96
C LYS A 174 -2.15 -18.19 -15.63
N VAL A 175 -2.88 -17.54 -14.74
CA VAL A 175 -2.45 -17.22 -13.38
C VAL A 175 -3.61 -17.40 -12.42
N LYS A 176 -3.34 -17.65 -11.14
CA LYS A 176 -4.40 -17.68 -10.13
C LYS A 176 -5.02 -16.30 -9.96
N GLY A 177 -6.33 -16.25 -9.80
CA GLY A 177 -7.11 -15.03 -9.71
C GLY A 177 -8.37 -15.18 -8.88
N PHE A 178 -9.28 -14.23 -9.06
CA PHE A 178 -10.60 -14.20 -8.40
C PHE A 178 -11.64 -13.45 -9.25
N ILE A 179 -12.92 -13.72 -8.99
CA ILE A 179 -14.08 -13.19 -9.75
C ILE A 179 -15.25 -12.76 -8.86
N ALA A 180 -16.14 -11.96 -9.45
CA ALA A 180 -17.48 -11.72 -8.91
C ALA A 180 -18.53 -12.63 -9.56
N ASP A 181 -18.71 -13.82 -8.98
CA ASP A 181 -19.64 -14.85 -9.45
C ASP A 181 -21.10 -14.55 -9.09
N ASN A 182 -21.34 -14.00 -7.89
CA ASN A 182 -22.69 -13.68 -7.40
C ASN A 182 -22.97 -12.16 -7.28
N LYS A 183 -24.24 -11.82 -7.01
CA LYS A 183 -24.72 -10.43 -6.93
C LYS A 183 -24.00 -9.59 -5.86
N ALA A 184 -23.81 -10.11 -4.66
CA ALA A 184 -23.14 -9.38 -3.58
C ALA A 184 -21.67 -9.08 -3.92
N GLN A 185 -20.99 -10.02 -4.58
CA GLN A 185 -19.63 -9.80 -5.10
C GLN A 185 -19.60 -8.75 -6.22
N ARG A 186 -20.63 -8.65 -7.05
CA ARG A 186 -20.74 -7.58 -8.07
C ARG A 186 -21.05 -6.22 -7.43
N GLU A 187 -21.87 -6.18 -6.40
CA GLU A 187 -22.12 -4.96 -5.61
C GLU A 187 -20.86 -4.44 -4.90
N ASN A 188 -19.91 -5.33 -4.59
CA ASN A 188 -18.57 -5.00 -4.07
C ASN A 188 -17.63 -4.31 -5.09
N VAL A 189 -18.01 -4.21 -6.36
CA VAL A 189 -17.22 -3.54 -7.41
C VAL A 189 -17.91 -2.26 -7.85
N LYS A 190 -17.31 -1.10 -7.52
CA LYS A 190 -17.79 0.23 -7.89
C LYS A 190 -17.08 0.78 -9.11
N ILE A 191 -17.83 1.34 -10.05
CA ILE A 191 -17.29 1.93 -11.27
C ILE A 191 -16.93 3.39 -10.99
N ILE A 192 -15.64 3.73 -11.00
CA ILE A 192 -15.17 5.14 -10.99
C ILE A 192 -15.30 5.71 -12.40
N LYS A 193 -14.83 4.95 -13.41
CA LYS A 193 -14.85 5.34 -14.82
C LYS A 193 -14.85 4.11 -15.72
N TYR A 194 -15.58 4.14 -16.82
CA TYR A 194 -15.55 3.09 -17.84
C TYR A 194 -15.62 3.73 -19.23
N GLU A 195 -14.58 3.51 -20.04
CA GLU A 195 -14.58 3.91 -21.46
C GLU A 195 -14.85 2.69 -22.35
N ASN A 196 -14.25 1.54 -22.01
CA ASN A 196 -14.45 0.24 -22.66
C ASN A 196 -13.78 -0.90 -21.84
N ASP A 197 -13.94 -2.14 -22.28
CA ASP A 197 -13.36 -3.36 -21.66
C ASP A 197 -11.82 -3.34 -21.51
N ASP A 198 -11.11 -2.46 -22.22
CA ASP A 198 -9.67 -2.27 -22.12
C ASP A 198 -9.25 -0.98 -21.39
N LYS A 199 -10.22 -0.12 -21.01
CA LYS A 199 -9.92 1.14 -20.30
C LYS A 199 -11.02 1.51 -19.30
N PHE A 200 -10.73 1.28 -18.02
CA PHE A 200 -11.65 1.52 -16.91
C PHE A 200 -10.90 1.76 -15.59
N ILE A 201 -11.60 2.34 -14.62
CA ILE A 201 -11.19 2.48 -13.22
C ILE A 201 -12.33 1.96 -12.35
N ILE A 202 -12.02 1.02 -11.47
CA ILE A 202 -12.95 0.45 -10.48
C ILE A 202 -12.37 0.59 -9.07
N LYS A 203 -13.26 0.63 -8.08
CA LYS A 203 -12.96 0.60 -6.66
C LYS A 203 -13.57 -0.66 -6.06
N LEU A 204 -12.76 -1.46 -5.38
CA LEU A 204 -13.24 -2.61 -4.62
C LEU A 204 -13.69 -2.10 -3.25
N GLN A 205 -14.92 -2.39 -2.83
CA GLN A 205 -15.41 -1.91 -1.54
C GLN A 205 -14.71 -2.65 -0.40
N LEU A 206 -14.20 -1.86 0.55
CA LEU A 206 -13.53 -2.36 1.74
C LEU A 206 -14.49 -2.35 2.93
N LYS A 207 -14.21 -3.13 3.99
CA LYS A 207 -14.96 -3.10 5.25
C LYS A 207 -14.72 -1.80 5.99
N ASP A 208 -13.45 -1.46 6.20
CA ASP A 208 -13.10 -0.11 6.61
C ASP A 208 -13.35 0.84 5.43
N LYS A 209 -14.14 1.89 5.68
CA LYS A 209 -14.47 2.92 4.70
C LYS A 209 -13.49 4.11 4.78
N SER A 210 -12.52 4.07 5.69
CA SER A 210 -11.44 5.06 5.80
C SER A 210 -10.41 4.93 4.67
N ASP A 211 -10.28 3.74 4.07
CA ASP A 211 -9.38 3.43 2.96
C ASP A 211 -10.14 3.07 1.67
N GLU A 212 -9.45 3.19 0.55
CA GLU A 212 -9.92 2.80 -0.78
C GLU A 212 -8.86 1.97 -1.52
N LEU A 213 -9.29 0.85 -2.12
CA LEU A 213 -8.49 0.03 -3.03
C LEU A 213 -9.04 0.18 -4.45
N ILE A 214 -8.22 0.74 -5.33
CA ILE A 214 -8.60 1.17 -6.68
C ILE A 214 -7.74 0.45 -7.72
N LEU A 215 -8.39 -0.04 -8.77
CA LEU A 215 -7.78 -0.79 -9.88
C LEU A 215 -8.08 -0.09 -11.20
N ALA A 216 -7.05 0.17 -12.02
CA ALA A 216 -7.19 0.94 -13.26
C ALA A 216 -6.43 0.33 -14.43
N LYS A 217 -7.15 -0.07 -15.48
CA LYS A 217 -6.62 -0.67 -16.71
C LYS A 217 -6.63 0.35 -17.85
N GLY A 218 -5.65 0.27 -18.76
CA GLY A 218 -5.64 1.06 -20.00
C GLY A 218 -5.14 2.50 -19.86
N TYR A 219 -4.33 2.77 -18.84
CA TYR A 219 -3.65 4.04 -18.61
C TYR A 219 -2.15 3.91 -18.89
N ASP A 220 -1.43 5.02 -19.05
CA ASP A 220 0.02 4.96 -19.21
C ASP A 220 0.65 4.38 -17.93
N MET A 221 1.60 3.45 -18.10
CA MET A 221 2.31 2.78 -17.01
C MET A 221 3.61 3.50 -16.64
N LYS A 222 3.96 4.58 -17.34
CA LYS A 222 5.20 5.34 -17.10
C LYS A 222 5.07 6.42 -16.04
N ASN A 223 3.90 7.04 -15.89
CA ASN A 223 3.71 8.17 -14.97
C ASN A 223 2.61 7.90 -13.93
N PRO A 224 2.95 7.54 -12.68
CA PRO A 224 1.97 7.27 -11.63
C PRO A 224 1.14 8.51 -11.25
N GLN A 225 1.63 9.72 -11.51
CA GLN A 225 0.88 10.94 -11.21
C GLN A 225 -0.38 11.07 -12.06
N ASP A 226 -0.36 10.60 -13.32
CA ASP A 226 -1.48 10.78 -14.24
C ASP A 226 -2.67 9.91 -13.85
N ILE A 227 -2.42 8.67 -13.40
CA ILE A 227 -3.51 7.81 -12.87
C ILE A 227 -4.05 8.33 -11.55
N VAL A 228 -3.22 8.89 -10.66
CA VAL A 228 -3.70 9.54 -9.41
C VAL A 228 -4.60 10.73 -9.74
N ASN A 229 -4.22 11.57 -10.71
CA ASN A 229 -5.02 12.71 -11.16
C ASN A 229 -6.38 12.28 -11.76
N GLU A 230 -6.39 11.23 -12.58
CA GLU A 230 -7.61 10.67 -13.17
C GLU A 230 -8.52 10.05 -12.10
N ILE A 231 -7.96 9.31 -11.13
CA ILE A 231 -8.71 8.78 -9.98
C ILE A 231 -9.38 9.93 -9.21
N ASN A 232 -8.62 10.95 -8.81
CA ASN A 232 -9.13 12.08 -8.02
C ASN A 232 -10.19 12.89 -8.76
N THR A 233 -10.09 13.00 -10.09
CA THR A 233 -11.07 13.70 -10.93
C THR A 233 -12.41 12.96 -11.05
N ASN A 234 -12.40 11.62 -10.98
CA ASN A 234 -13.59 10.79 -11.26
C ASN A 234 -14.17 10.10 -10.02
N ASN A 235 -13.41 9.92 -8.93
CA ASN A 235 -13.84 9.20 -7.73
C ASN A 235 -14.81 10.04 -6.88
N LYS A 236 -16.07 10.06 -7.31
CA LYS A 236 -17.18 10.77 -6.67
C LYS A 236 -17.71 10.00 -5.46
N GLN A 237 -18.40 10.72 -4.56
CA GLN A 237 -19.07 10.15 -3.38
C GLN A 237 -20.08 9.03 -3.73
N TYR A 238 -20.77 9.15 -4.88
CA TYR A 238 -21.76 8.19 -5.33
C TYR A 238 -21.31 7.54 -6.64
N LEU A 239 -21.09 6.23 -6.59
CA LEU A 239 -20.69 5.40 -7.73
C LEU A 239 -21.67 4.24 -7.92
N SER A 240 -21.95 3.90 -9.18
CA SER A 240 -22.69 2.69 -9.55
C SER A 240 -21.86 1.44 -9.28
N THR A 241 -22.53 0.33 -9.00
CA THR A 241 -21.92 -1.01 -9.02
C THR A 241 -21.88 -1.54 -10.45
N ILE A 242 -21.14 -2.62 -10.69
CA ILE A 242 -21.29 -3.38 -11.94
C ILE A 242 -22.65 -4.10 -11.98
N GLY A 243 -23.22 -4.26 -13.18
CA GLY A 243 -24.56 -4.82 -13.39
C GLY A 243 -24.62 -6.34 -13.29
N GLU A 244 -25.83 -6.92 -13.33
CA GLU A 244 -26.00 -8.39 -13.14
C GLU A 244 -25.38 -9.24 -14.26
N SER A 245 -25.23 -8.68 -15.46
CA SER A 245 -24.56 -9.30 -16.61
C SER A 245 -23.08 -8.94 -16.75
N ASP A 246 -22.59 -7.94 -16.00
CA ASP A 246 -21.19 -7.49 -16.06
C ASP A 246 -20.26 -8.50 -15.37
N ARG A 247 -18.99 -8.49 -15.77
CA ARG A 247 -18.00 -9.47 -15.32
C ARG A 247 -16.82 -8.76 -14.68
N PHE A 248 -16.41 -9.20 -13.49
CA PHE A 248 -15.16 -8.78 -12.84
C PHE A 248 -14.22 -9.98 -12.69
N LYS A 249 -12.93 -9.76 -12.99
CA LYS A 249 -11.87 -10.76 -12.84
C LYS A 249 -10.51 -10.08 -12.63
N ALA A 250 -9.76 -10.53 -11.62
CA ALA A 250 -8.45 -10.00 -11.28
C ALA A 250 -7.44 -11.14 -11.00
N PRO A 251 -6.15 -11.00 -11.37
CA PRO A 251 -5.07 -11.85 -10.87
C PRO A 251 -4.86 -11.67 -9.37
N LYS A 252 -4.31 -12.71 -8.73
CA LYS A 252 -3.70 -12.58 -7.41
C LYS A 252 -2.32 -11.93 -7.54
N LEU A 253 -1.96 -11.13 -6.55
CA LEU A 253 -0.66 -10.48 -6.47
C LEU A 253 0.06 -10.84 -5.18
N HIS A 254 1.37 -11.08 -5.28
CA HIS A 254 2.30 -11.16 -4.17
C HIS A 254 3.56 -10.35 -4.51
N LEU A 255 3.94 -9.45 -3.61
CA LEU A 255 5.10 -8.57 -3.72
C LEU A 255 5.91 -8.67 -2.44
N ASP A 256 7.20 -8.96 -2.58
CA ASP A 256 8.21 -8.79 -1.54
C ASP A 256 9.42 -8.11 -2.19
N HIS A 257 9.54 -6.80 -1.98
CA HIS A 257 10.48 -5.93 -2.67
C HIS A 257 11.42 -5.23 -1.69
N HIS A 258 12.71 -5.27 -1.99
CA HIS A 258 13.76 -4.52 -1.31
C HIS A 258 14.37 -3.55 -2.31
N ARG A 259 14.54 -2.29 -1.90
CA ARG A 259 15.11 -1.25 -2.75
C ARG A 259 16.13 -0.43 -1.99
N ASP A 260 17.30 -0.27 -2.58
CA ASP A 260 18.32 0.70 -2.23
C ASP A 260 18.16 2.00 -3.02
N TYR A 261 18.33 3.14 -2.35
CA TYR A 261 18.45 4.45 -2.98
C TYR A 261 19.92 4.73 -3.34
N VAL A 262 20.49 3.88 -4.20
CA VAL A 262 21.91 3.88 -4.58
C VAL A 262 22.42 5.21 -5.14
N GLU A 263 21.53 6.03 -5.68
CA GLU A 263 21.81 7.37 -6.20
C GLU A 263 22.06 8.39 -5.07
N LEU A 264 21.49 8.14 -3.88
CA LEU A 264 21.60 8.99 -2.69
C LEU A 264 22.67 8.48 -1.71
N ILE A 265 22.96 7.17 -1.71
CA ILE A 265 24.00 6.58 -0.85
C ILE A 265 25.39 7.17 -1.19
N ASN A 266 26.22 7.35 -0.16
CA ASN A 266 27.53 8.01 -0.17
C ASN A 266 27.53 9.49 -0.61
N LYS A 267 26.36 10.15 -0.75
CA LYS A 267 26.29 11.59 -0.97
C LYS A 267 26.39 12.33 0.36
N TYR A 268 27.29 13.31 0.43
CA TYR A 268 27.43 14.21 1.59
C TYR A 268 26.29 15.22 1.63
N LEU A 269 25.93 15.65 2.84
CA LEU A 269 24.95 16.71 3.04
C LEU A 269 25.61 18.09 2.88
N ALA A 270 24.82 19.07 2.44
CA ALA A 270 25.19 20.49 2.36
C ALA A 270 24.52 21.34 3.46
N ASN A 271 23.66 20.73 4.28
CA ASN A 271 22.98 21.40 5.40
C ASN A 271 23.98 21.88 6.46
N LYS A 272 23.74 23.07 7.01
CA LYS A 272 24.68 23.73 7.91
C LYS A 272 24.82 22.97 9.24
N GLY A 273 26.05 22.62 9.61
CA GLY A 273 26.36 21.78 10.77
C GLY A 273 26.25 20.27 10.51
N PHE A 274 25.87 19.87 9.29
CA PHE A 274 25.79 18.47 8.85
C PHE A 274 26.74 18.16 7.68
N GLU A 275 27.67 19.05 7.34
CA GLU A 275 28.52 18.96 6.15
C GLU A 275 29.49 17.76 6.16
N THR A 276 29.75 17.19 7.34
CA THR A 276 30.55 15.97 7.51
C THR A 276 29.73 14.67 7.43
N TYR A 277 28.39 14.76 7.38
CA TYR A 277 27.50 13.60 7.27
C TYR A 277 27.28 13.25 5.80
N PHE A 278 27.10 11.95 5.57
CA PHE A 278 26.70 11.40 4.28
C PHE A 278 25.65 10.32 4.50
N ILE A 279 24.87 10.03 3.47
CA ILE A 279 23.86 8.96 3.50
C ILE A 279 24.59 7.61 3.42
N ALA A 280 24.85 6.97 4.56
CA ALA A 280 25.57 5.70 4.59
C ALA A 280 24.73 4.51 4.09
N GLN A 281 23.43 4.50 4.43
CA GLN A 281 22.44 3.52 4.00
C GLN A 281 21.09 4.22 3.82
N MET A 282 20.33 3.84 2.80
CA MET A 282 18.98 4.33 2.57
C MET A 282 18.22 3.30 1.73
N PHE A 283 17.32 2.56 2.37
CA PHE A 283 16.56 1.48 1.74
C PHE A 283 15.11 1.47 2.19
N GLU A 284 14.25 0.84 1.40
CA GLU A 284 12.87 0.51 1.78
C GLU A 284 12.59 -0.98 1.55
N ASN A 285 11.68 -1.53 2.36
CA ASN A 285 11.12 -2.86 2.15
C ASN A 285 9.60 -2.72 2.00
N ILE A 286 9.04 -3.29 0.93
CA ILE A 286 7.63 -3.19 0.59
C ILE A 286 7.09 -4.60 0.39
N LYS A 287 6.12 -5.00 1.21
CA LYS A 287 5.34 -6.24 1.02
C LYS A 287 3.89 -5.89 0.72
N PHE A 288 3.28 -6.59 -0.23
CA PHE A 288 1.89 -6.40 -0.61
C PHE A 288 1.30 -7.70 -1.16
N ASP A 289 0.09 -8.05 -0.71
CA ASP A 289 -0.66 -9.21 -1.16
C ASP A 289 -2.09 -8.80 -1.54
N MET A 290 -2.62 -9.40 -2.60
CA MET A 290 -4.01 -9.22 -3.04
C MET A 290 -4.59 -10.58 -3.46
N ASP A 291 -5.50 -11.13 -2.65
CA ASP A 291 -6.23 -12.38 -2.93
C ASP A 291 -7.76 -12.14 -3.02
N GLU A 292 -8.57 -13.21 -2.96
CA GLU A 292 -10.03 -13.13 -3.02
C GLU A 292 -10.71 -12.52 -1.77
N LYS A 293 -9.98 -12.33 -0.67
CA LYS A 293 -10.49 -11.89 0.65
C LYS A 293 -10.08 -10.46 0.99
N GLY A 294 -8.93 -10.00 0.50
CA GLY A 294 -8.24 -8.77 0.94
C GLY A 294 -7.12 -9.13 1.92
N ALA A 295 -7.02 -8.40 3.03
CA ALA A 295 -6.19 -8.66 4.23
C ALA A 295 -7.05 -8.44 5.51
N ARG A 296 -7.02 -9.30 6.57
CA ARG A 296 -8.29 -9.95 7.05
C ARG A 296 -8.65 -10.05 8.57
N VAL A 297 -9.92 -9.73 8.97
CA VAL A 297 -10.92 -10.45 9.88
C VAL A 297 -11.91 -9.48 10.61
N GLU A 298 -13.25 -9.66 10.81
CA GLU A 298 -14.38 -10.25 10.03
C GLU A 298 -15.80 -10.00 10.69
N ASN A 299 -16.90 -9.69 9.95
CA ASN A 299 -18.33 -9.74 10.42
C ASN A 299 -19.42 -9.86 9.27
N GLU A 300 -20.72 -9.81 9.60
CA GLU A 300 -21.96 -10.29 8.91
C GLU A 300 -22.74 -9.25 8.05
N ALA A 301 -23.71 -9.68 7.22
CA ALA A 301 -24.56 -8.81 6.36
C ALA A 301 -26.04 -9.28 6.21
N VAL A 302 -26.94 -8.34 5.83
CA VAL A 302 -28.41 -8.50 5.73
C VAL A 302 -28.94 -8.15 4.32
N ILE A 303 -30.04 -8.78 3.88
CA ILE A 303 -30.67 -8.58 2.56
C ILE A 303 -31.89 -7.64 2.64
N VAL A 304 -31.99 -6.69 1.71
CA VAL A 304 -33.23 -5.96 1.36
C VAL A 304 -33.40 -5.98 -0.17
N LYS A 305 -34.65 -6.08 -0.66
CA LYS A 305 -34.97 -6.03 -2.10
C LYS A 305 -35.84 -4.83 -2.44
N THR A 306 -35.66 -4.31 -3.65
CA THR A 306 -36.59 -3.39 -4.34
C THR A 306 -36.67 -3.75 -5.83
N GLU A 307 -37.75 -3.33 -6.47
CA GLU A 307 -38.16 -3.67 -7.84
C GLU A 307 -37.89 -2.49 -8.80
N SER A 308 -37.51 -2.77 -10.06
CA SER A 308 -37.66 -1.82 -11.17
C SER A 308 -37.60 -2.49 -12.55
N ALA A 309 -38.24 -1.82 -13.53
CA ALA A 309 -38.60 -2.25 -14.87
C ALA A 309 -37.46 -2.66 -15.83
N MET A 310 -37.84 -3.39 -16.88
CA MET A 310 -36.97 -3.77 -18.00
C MET A 310 -36.47 -2.55 -18.80
N MET A 311 -35.15 -2.48 -18.96
CA MET A 311 -34.49 -1.74 -20.05
C MET A 311 -33.98 -2.73 -21.11
N GLU A 312 -33.66 -2.25 -22.31
CA GLU A 312 -32.94 -3.05 -23.31
C GLU A 312 -31.61 -3.58 -22.73
N PRO A 313 -31.16 -4.78 -23.10
CA PRO A 313 -29.96 -5.37 -22.54
C PRO A 313 -28.72 -4.56 -22.96
N GLU A 314 -28.21 -3.71 -22.07
CA GLU A 314 -26.86 -3.17 -22.21
C GLU A 314 -25.88 -4.32 -22.44
N LYS A 315 -24.99 -4.16 -23.43
CA LYS A 315 -23.93 -5.13 -23.68
C LYS A 315 -23.11 -5.32 -22.39
N PRO A 316 -22.90 -6.57 -21.92
CA PRO A 316 -22.09 -6.86 -20.74
C PRO A 316 -20.72 -6.16 -20.78
N LYS A 317 -20.39 -5.44 -19.71
CA LYS A 317 -19.09 -4.77 -19.51
C LYS A 317 -18.13 -5.73 -18.84
N ASN A 318 -16.90 -5.79 -19.34
CA ASN A 318 -15.87 -6.71 -18.87
C ASN A 318 -14.79 -5.94 -18.10
N PHE A 319 -14.93 -5.92 -16.78
CA PHE A 319 -13.94 -5.40 -15.83
C PHE A 319 -12.88 -6.47 -15.54
N ILE A 320 -12.16 -6.87 -16.59
CA ILE A 320 -11.16 -7.94 -16.56
C ILE A 320 -9.75 -7.34 -16.62
N LEU A 321 -8.93 -7.62 -15.61
CA LEU A 321 -7.54 -7.19 -15.52
C LEU A 321 -6.61 -8.22 -16.18
N ASP A 322 -6.64 -8.28 -17.51
CA ASP A 322 -5.87 -9.21 -18.35
C ASP A 322 -4.67 -8.57 -19.09
N LYS A 323 -4.44 -7.28 -18.86
CA LYS A 323 -3.40 -6.42 -19.46
C LYS A 323 -2.91 -5.43 -18.41
N PRO A 324 -1.78 -4.73 -18.60
CA PRO A 324 -1.20 -3.83 -17.61
C PRO A 324 -2.20 -2.89 -16.92
N TYR A 325 -2.08 -2.80 -15.61
CA TYR A 325 -2.98 -2.06 -14.75
C TYR A 325 -2.29 -1.51 -13.50
N TRP A 326 -2.86 -0.44 -12.96
CA TRP A 326 -2.47 0.14 -11.69
C TRP A 326 -3.31 -0.45 -10.55
N VAL A 327 -2.65 -0.70 -9.42
CA VAL A 327 -3.25 -0.85 -8.09
C VAL A 327 -2.88 0.39 -7.29
N VAL A 328 -3.87 1.07 -6.73
CA VAL A 328 -3.68 2.30 -5.94
C VAL A 328 -4.42 2.15 -4.63
N MET A 329 -3.74 2.42 -3.51
CA MET A 329 -4.36 2.48 -2.19
C MET A 329 -4.17 3.86 -1.57
N LYS A 330 -5.27 4.43 -1.09
CA LYS A 330 -5.31 5.74 -0.46
C LYS A 330 -6.38 5.79 0.62
N ARG A 331 -6.27 6.75 1.54
CA ARG A 331 -7.40 7.11 2.39
C ARG A 331 -8.55 7.72 1.57
N ALA A 332 -9.78 7.43 1.95
CA ALA A 332 -10.98 7.93 1.29
C ALA A 332 -11.06 9.47 1.29
N ASP A 333 -10.59 10.11 2.36
CA ASP A 333 -10.55 11.57 2.54
C ASP A 333 -9.24 12.24 2.06
N SER A 334 -8.23 11.47 1.63
CA SER A 334 -7.03 12.01 1.00
C SER A 334 -7.10 11.97 -0.54
N GLN A 335 -6.40 12.90 -1.19
CA GLN A 335 -6.13 12.88 -2.63
C GLN A 335 -4.81 12.15 -2.97
N ASN A 336 -3.96 11.88 -1.98
CA ASN A 336 -2.66 11.24 -2.17
C ASN A 336 -2.74 9.77 -1.74
N PRO A 337 -2.25 8.83 -2.56
CA PRO A 337 -2.07 7.45 -2.14
C PRO A 337 -0.89 7.29 -1.20
N TYR A 338 -0.96 6.26 -0.36
CA TYR A 338 0.17 5.75 0.42
C TYR A 338 0.87 4.57 -0.26
N PHE A 339 0.26 3.97 -1.29
CA PHE A 339 0.82 2.88 -2.08
C PHE A 339 0.34 2.92 -3.54
N ILE A 340 1.28 2.69 -4.47
CA ILE A 340 1.03 2.57 -5.92
C ILE A 340 1.85 1.40 -6.47
N LEU A 341 1.19 0.50 -7.19
CA LEU A 341 1.80 -0.63 -7.88
C LEU A 341 1.35 -0.66 -9.35
N GLY A 342 2.29 -0.60 -10.28
CA GLY A 342 2.05 -0.72 -11.72
C GLY A 342 2.38 -2.14 -12.19
N VAL A 343 1.35 -2.97 -12.38
CA VAL A 343 1.47 -4.37 -12.79
C VAL A 343 1.56 -4.45 -14.30
N ASN A 344 2.75 -4.77 -14.82
CA ASN A 344 3.05 -4.84 -16.25
C ASN A 344 3.16 -6.28 -16.77
N ASN A 345 3.56 -7.22 -15.92
CA ASN A 345 3.81 -8.61 -16.27
C ASN A 345 3.37 -9.58 -15.15
N VAL A 346 3.67 -10.87 -15.33
CA VAL A 346 3.26 -11.95 -14.42
C VAL A 346 4.19 -12.20 -13.23
N GLU A 347 5.30 -11.46 -13.09
CA GLU A 347 6.34 -11.74 -12.08
C GLU A 347 5.92 -11.54 -10.61
N LEU A 348 4.75 -10.93 -10.41
CA LEU A 348 4.06 -10.73 -9.13
C LEU A 348 2.84 -11.66 -8.96
N MET A 349 2.61 -12.58 -9.90
CA MET A 349 1.45 -13.47 -9.94
C MET A 349 1.86 -14.92 -9.73
N GLU A 350 0.97 -15.73 -9.18
CA GLU A 350 1.16 -17.17 -9.15
C GLU A 350 0.66 -17.78 -10.47
N VAL A 351 1.58 -18.23 -11.33
CA VAL A 351 1.28 -18.95 -12.57
C VAL A 351 0.62 -20.30 -12.25
N GLU A 352 -0.33 -20.73 -13.10
CA GLU A 352 -1.06 -22.00 -12.97
C GLU A 352 -0.43 -23.16 -13.76
#